data_AF-R9L744-F1
#
_entry.id   AF-R9L744-F1
#
_cell.length_a   1.000
_cell.length_b   1.000
_cell.length_c   1.000
_cell.angle_alpha   90.00
_cell.angle_beta   90.00
_cell.angle_gamma   90.00
#
_symmetry.space_group_name_H-M   'P 1'
#
loop_
_entity.id
_entity.type
_entity.pdbx_description
1 polymer ?
#
loop_
_entity_poly.entity_id
_entity_poly.type
_entity_poly.pdbx_seq_one_letter_code
_entity_poly.pdbx_strand_id
1 'polypeptide(L)'
;MTPETKPKFQGAIASVQKAVDQAARVSKIAQEMKDAGINFETYKHPLTKPLSYEGTTFEVLEFDWTILTGQDSLAIETELAKKQKTLVNALWSEDYLAGMAVRACT
;
A
#
# COMPACT_ATOMS: atom_id res chain seq x y z
N MET A 1 33.60 25.87 -38.93
CA MET A 1 32.78 25.64 -37.73
C MET A 1 31.79 24.53 -38.05
N THR A 2 32.08 23.30 -37.66
CA THR A 2 31.15 22.16 -37.81
C THR A 2 30.13 22.20 -36.68
N PRO A 3 28.82 22.04 -36.96
CA PRO A 3 27.79 22.07 -35.93
C PRO A 3 27.79 20.74 -35.16
N GLU A 4 28.10 20.79 -33.87
CA GLU A 4 28.01 19.65 -32.97
C GLU A 4 26.57 19.12 -32.95
N THR A 5 26.40 17.89 -33.42
CA THR A 5 25.11 17.20 -33.42
C THR A 5 24.86 16.65 -32.01
N LYS A 6 24.05 17.34 -31.20
CA LYS A 6 23.61 16.82 -29.90
C LYS A 6 23.01 15.41 -30.08
N PRO A 7 23.45 14.40 -29.31
CA PRO A 7 23.00 13.03 -29.51
C PRO A 7 21.49 12.93 -29.22
N LYS A 8 20.72 12.46 -30.22
CA LYS A 8 19.24 12.45 -30.28
C LYS A 8 18.52 11.73 -29.10
N PHE A 9 19.26 11.12 -28.18
CA PHE A 9 18.72 10.29 -27.10
C PHE A 9 19.19 10.71 -25.69
N GLN A 10 19.94 11.81 -25.56
CA GLN A 10 20.52 12.23 -24.28
C GLN A 10 19.44 12.49 -23.19
N GLY A 11 18.27 13.01 -23.59
CA GLY A 11 17.14 13.22 -22.68
C GLY A 11 16.49 11.92 -22.19
N ALA A 12 16.41 10.89 -23.05
CA ALA A 12 15.89 9.57 -22.68
C ALA A 12 16.85 8.82 -21.76
N ILE A 13 18.17 8.96 -21.98
CA ILE A 13 19.19 8.40 -21.09
C ILE A 13 19.09 9.06 -19.69
N ALA A 14 18.92 10.38 -19.63
CA ALA A 14 18.77 11.10 -18.37
C ALA A 14 17.50 10.71 -17.61
N SER A 15 16.37 10.48 -18.30
CA SER A 15 15.13 10.05 -17.65
C SER A 15 15.21 8.62 -17.12
N VAL A 16 15.84 7.71 -17.86
CA VAL A 16 16.11 6.35 -17.40
C VAL A 16 17.03 6.36 -16.17
N GLN A 17 18.13 7.13 -16.21
CA GLN A 17 19.03 7.24 -15.06
C GLN A 17 18.32 7.76 -13.82
N LYS A 18 17.46 8.78 -13.97
CA LYS A 18 16.66 9.31 -12.87
C LYS A 18 15.72 8.26 -12.27
N ALA A 19 15.09 7.43 -13.10
CA ALA A 19 14.22 6.34 -12.64
C ALA A 19 15.02 5.27 -11.89
N VAL A 20 16.22 4.92 -12.37
CA VAL A 20 17.15 4.00 -11.69
C VAL A 20 17.57 4.55 -10.32
N ASP A 21 17.93 5.83 -10.25
CA ASP A 21 18.33 6.47 -8.99
C ASP A 21 17.16 6.54 -7.99
N GLN A 22 15.93 6.77 -8.47
CA GLN A 22 14.73 6.72 -7.64
C GLN A 22 14.46 5.31 -7.11
N ALA A 23 14.53 4.28 -7.97
CA ALA A 23 14.34 2.90 -7.55
C ALA A 23 15.39 2.50 -6.49
N ALA A 24 16.66 2.85 -6.68
CA ALA A 24 17.73 2.59 -5.72
C ALA A 24 17.48 3.29 -4.36
N ARG A 25 16.98 4.54 -4.38
CA ARG A 25 16.59 5.25 -3.16
C ARG A 25 15.43 4.57 -2.44
N VAL A 26 14.41 4.13 -3.18
CA VAL A 26 13.26 3.41 -2.60
C VAL A 26 13.71 2.10 -1.95
N SER A 27 14.58 1.33 -2.61
CA SER A 27 15.13 0.10 -2.03
C SER A 27 15.95 0.35 -0.76
N LYS A 28 16.76 1.42 -0.74
CA LYS A 28 17.54 1.81 0.45
C LYS A 28 16.63 2.17 1.63
N ILE A 29 15.60 2.98 1.38
CA ILE A 29 14.60 3.35 2.39
C ILE A 29 13.87 2.12 2.92
N ALA A 30 13.46 1.21 2.04
CA ALA A 30 12.81 -0.04 2.45
C ALA A 30 13.71 -0.90 3.35
N GLN A 31 15.02 -0.99 3.04
CA GLN A 31 15.98 -1.70 3.88
C GLN A 31 16.18 -1.00 5.23
N GLU A 32 16.36 0.32 5.26
CA GLU A 32 16.51 1.09 6.51
C GLU A 32 15.25 0.97 7.40
N MET A 33 14.05 0.96 6.79
CA MET A 33 12.80 0.72 7.50
C MET A 33 12.76 -0.69 8.10
N LYS A 34 13.18 -1.70 7.34
CA LYS A 34 13.27 -3.08 7.82
C LYS A 34 14.27 -3.22 8.97
N ASP A 35 15.45 -2.61 8.86
CA ASP A 35 16.49 -2.61 9.89
C ASP A 35 16.03 -1.87 11.16
N ALA A 36 15.20 -0.83 11.01
CA ALA A 36 14.55 -0.13 12.11
C ALA A 36 13.36 -0.90 12.74
N GLY A 37 13.06 -2.11 12.25
CA GLY A 37 11.95 -2.93 12.74
C GLY A 37 10.57 -2.42 12.34
N ILE A 38 10.49 -1.51 11.35
CA ILE A 38 9.22 -1.02 10.82
C ILE A 38 8.65 -2.08 9.88
N ASN A 39 7.60 -2.75 10.33
CA ASN A 39 6.88 -3.75 9.56
C ASN A 39 5.62 -3.11 8.94
N PHE A 40 5.59 -3.01 7.60
CA PHE A 40 4.41 -2.56 6.85
C PHE A 40 3.54 -3.71 6.35
N GLU A 41 4.02 -4.94 6.48
CA GLU A 41 3.34 -6.16 6.05
C GLU A 41 2.28 -6.56 7.07
N THR A 42 2.56 -6.41 8.36
CA THR A 42 1.64 -6.77 9.43
C THR A 42 1.48 -5.68 10.48
N TYR A 43 0.29 -5.54 11.05
CA TYR A 43 0.00 -4.63 12.15
C TYR A 43 -0.77 -5.33 13.26
N LYS A 44 -0.31 -5.21 14.51
CA LYS A 44 -1.02 -5.70 15.70
C LYS A 44 -1.55 -4.51 16.49
N HIS A 45 -2.87 -4.44 16.66
CA HIS A 45 -3.55 -3.41 17.41
C HIS A 45 -4.05 -3.97 18.76
N PRO A 46 -3.38 -3.67 19.88
CA PRO A 46 -3.88 -4.07 21.20
C PRO A 46 -5.15 -3.29 21.52
N LEU A 47 -6.21 -4.01 21.88
CA LEU A 47 -7.48 -3.41 22.24
C LEU A 47 -7.43 -2.95 23.70
N THR A 48 -7.81 -1.69 23.95
CA THR A 48 -7.91 -1.15 25.31
C THR A 48 -8.91 -1.93 26.17
N LYS A 49 -9.93 -2.54 25.55
CA LYS A 49 -10.89 -3.42 26.18
C LYS A 49 -11.05 -4.67 25.32
N PRO A 50 -10.95 -5.89 25.90
CA PRO A 50 -11.18 -7.10 25.15
C PRO A 50 -12.57 -7.10 24.50
N LEU A 51 -12.64 -7.57 23.26
CA LEU A 51 -13.87 -7.72 22.50
C LEU A 51 -14.33 -9.17 22.58
N SER A 52 -15.55 -9.42 23.05
CA SER A 52 -16.17 -10.75 22.96
C SER A 52 -17.08 -10.81 21.74
N TYR A 53 -16.76 -11.68 20.78
CA TYR A 53 -17.53 -11.89 19.56
C TYR A 53 -17.61 -13.39 19.26
N GLU A 54 -18.83 -13.88 18.96
CA GLU A 54 -19.11 -15.30 18.66
C GLU A 54 -18.48 -16.31 19.65
N GLY A 55 -18.46 -15.97 20.94
CA GLY A 55 -17.91 -16.84 21.99
C GLY A 55 -16.38 -16.82 22.10
N THR A 56 -15.69 -16.00 21.30
CA THR A 56 -14.24 -15.78 21.37
C THR A 56 -13.95 -14.40 21.96
N THR A 57 -12.95 -14.31 22.84
CA THR A 57 -12.46 -13.04 23.38
C THR A 57 -11.17 -12.63 22.67
N PHE A 58 -11.18 -11.46 22.08
CA PHE A 58 -10.06 -10.87 21.35
C PHE A 58 -9.45 -9.73 22.17
N GLU A 59 -8.16 -9.81 22.43
CA GLU A 59 -7.39 -8.74 23.11
C GLU A 59 -6.54 -7.92 22.13
N VAL A 60 -6.24 -8.50 20.97
CA VAL A 60 -5.42 -7.89 19.93
C VAL A 60 -6.09 -8.18 18.58
N LEU A 61 -6.15 -7.18 17.71
CA LEU A 61 -6.47 -7.37 16.30
C LEU A 61 -5.17 -7.47 15.52
N GLU A 62 -5.01 -8.52 14.73
CA GLU A 62 -3.85 -8.73 13.87
C GLU A 62 -4.28 -8.55 12.42
N PHE A 63 -3.52 -7.74 11.70
CA PHE A 63 -3.75 -7.46 10.28
C PHE A 63 -2.52 -7.89 9.50
N ASP A 64 -2.70 -8.78 8.53
CA ASP A 64 -1.71 -9.16 7.54
C ASP A 64 -2.10 -8.58 6.18
N TRP A 65 -1.38 -7.54 5.75
CA TRP A 65 -1.64 -6.87 4.48
C TRP A 65 -1.08 -7.65 3.28
N THR A 66 -0.22 -8.66 3.51
CA THR A 66 0.42 -9.42 2.44
C THR A 66 -0.52 -10.41 1.76
N ILE A 67 -1.62 -10.77 2.42
CA ILE A 67 -2.64 -11.66 1.85
C ILE A 67 -3.55 -10.95 0.85
N LEU A 68 -3.57 -9.60 0.86
CA LEU A 68 -4.42 -8.82 0.00
C LEU A 68 -3.91 -8.82 -1.44
N THR A 69 -4.84 -8.93 -2.36
CA THR A 69 -4.58 -8.89 -3.80
C THR A 69 -5.40 -7.79 -4.46
N GLY A 70 -5.12 -7.50 -5.73
CA GLY A 70 -5.95 -6.58 -6.52
C GLY A 70 -7.43 -7.02 -6.60
N GLN A 71 -7.71 -8.31 -6.44
CA GLN A 71 -9.08 -8.82 -6.43
C GLN A 71 -9.87 -8.32 -5.22
N ASP A 72 -9.22 -8.14 -4.07
CA ASP A 72 -9.83 -7.62 -2.86
C ASP A 72 -10.26 -6.16 -3.04
N SER A 73 -9.41 -5.34 -3.69
CA SER A 73 -9.76 -3.95 -4.07
C SER A 73 -11.02 -3.92 -4.93
N LEU A 74 -11.07 -4.73 -5.98
CA LEU A 74 -12.21 -4.77 -6.91
C LEU A 74 -13.49 -5.26 -6.22
N ALA A 75 -13.37 -6.20 -5.28
CA ALA A 75 -14.48 -6.68 -4.48
C ALA A 75 -15.04 -5.56 -3.60
N ILE A 76 -14.17 -4.80 -2.92
CA ILE A 76 -14.56 -3.64 -2.11
C ILE A 76 -15.23 -2.57 -2.97
N GLU A 77 -14.64 -2.21 -4.11
CA GLU A 77 -15.23 -1.23 -5.05
C GLU A 77 -16.63 -1.65 -5.51
N THR A 78 -16.82 -2.95 -5.77
CA THR A 78 -18.13 -3.51 -6.12
C THR A 78 -19.13 -3.38 -4.98
N GLU A 79 -18.71 -3.61 -3.73
CA GLU A 79 -19.55 -3.40 -2.54
C GLU A 79 -19.93 -1.93 -2.34
N LEU A 80 -19.01 -1.00 -2.58
CA LEU A 80 -19.27 0.45 -2.53
C LEU A 80 -20.25 0.87 -3.62
N ALA A 81 -20.07 0.40 -4.84
CA ALA A 81 -20.98 0.68 -5.96
C ALA A 81 -22.40 0.18 -5.67
N LYS A 82 -22.56 -1.01 -5.07
CA LYS A 82 -23.87 -1.53 -4.62
C LYS A 82 -24.53 -0.63 -3.58
N LYS A 83 -23.73 0.06 -2.75
CA LYS A 83 -24.19 1.06 -1.76
C LYS A 83 -24.37 2.46 -2.35
N GLN A 84 -24.27 2.62 -3.68
CA GLN A 84 -24.30 3.92 -4.38
C GLN A 84 -23.23 4.90 -3.87
N LYS A 85 -22.10 4.38 -3.35
CA LYS A 85 -20.95 5.18 -2.93
C LYS A 85 -19.89 5.16 -4.02
N THR A 86 -19.55 6.33 -4.54
CA THR A 86 -18.47 6.47 -5.54
C THR A 86 -17.13 6.55 -4.82
N LEU A 87 -16.21 5.63 -5.16
CA LEU A 87 -14.83 5.71 -4.70
C LEU A 87 -14.07 6.76 -5.53
N VAL A 88 -13.83 7.94 -4.95
CA VAL A 88 -13.05 9.00 -5.62
C VAL A 88 -11.55 8.84 -5.36
N ASN A 89 -11.18 8.47 -4.13
CA ASN A 89 -9.79 8.22 -3.74
C ASN A 89 -9.77 7.14 -2.65
N ALA A 90 -9.07 6.03 -2.92
CA ALA A 90 -8.92 4.90 -1.99
C ALA A 90 -8.27 5.31 -0.66
N LEU A 91 -7.31 6.24 -0.69
CA LEU A 91 -6.56 6.65 0.50
C LEU A 91 -7.41 7.42 1.53
N TRP A 92 -8.53 8.03 1.09
CA TRP A 92 -9.40 8.84 1.96
C TRP A 92 -10.81 8.28 2.08
N SER A 93 -11.07 7.10 1.51
CA SER A 93 -12.37 6.46 1.63
C SER A 93 -12.39 5.54 2.84
N GLU A 94 -13.08 5.98 3.89
CA GLU A 94 -13.22 5.22 5.13
C GLU A 94 -13.83 3.83 4.89
N ASP A 95 -14.86 3.72 4.05
CA ASP A 95 -15.47 2.43 3.73
C ASP A 95 -14.50 1.50 2.98
N TYR A 96 -13.67 2.05 2.08
CA TYR A 96 -12.67 1.27 1.36
C TYR A 96 -11.57 0.77 2.31
N LEU A 97 -11.05 1.67 3.16
CA LEU A 97 -10.01 1.34 4.13
C LEU A 97 -10.52 0.32 5.17
N ALA A 98 -11.76 0.45 5.64
CA ALA A 98 -12.39 -0.54 6.49
C ALA A 98 -12.55 -1.89 5.78
N GLY A 99 -12.94 -1.88 4.50
CA GLY A 99 -13.03 -3.09 3.68
C GLY A 99 -11.69 -3.82 3.52
N MET A 100 -10.60 -3.07 3.38
CA MET A 100 -9.23 -3.61 3.36
C MET A 100 -8.85 -4.21 4.72
N ALA A 101 -9.08 -3.48 5.81
CA ALA A 101 -8.75 -3.92 7.17
C ALA A 101 -9.49 -5.20 7.55
N VAL A 102 -10.78 -5.32 7.23
CA VAL A 102 -11.56 -6.54 7.50
C VAL A 102 -11.00 -7.74 6.75
N ARG A 103 -10.56 -7.56 5.50
CA ARG A 103 -10.01 -8.65 4.68
C ARG A 103 -8.59 -9.05 5.08
N ALA A 104 -7.82 -8.11 5.63
CA ALA A 104 -6.48 -8.35 6.16
C ALA A 104 -6.49 -8.90 7.59
N CYS A 105 -7.62 -8.87 8.30
CA CYS A 105 -7.69 -9.30 9.69
C CYS A 105 -7.57 -10.83 9.80
N THR A 106 -6.66 -11.32 10.64
CA THR A 106 -6.36 -12.75 10.84
C THR A 106 -6.65 -13.22 12.26
#